data_AF-A0A9E3UZ45-F1
#
_entry.id   AF-A0A9E3UZ45-F1
#
_cell.length_a   1.000
_cell.length_b   1.000
_cell.length_c   1.000
_cell.angle_alpha   90.00
_cell.angle_beta   90.00
_cell.angle_gamma   90.00
#
_symmetry.space_group_name_H-M   'P 1'
#
loop_
_entity.id
_entity.type
_entity.pdbx_description
1 polymer ?
#
loop_
_entity_poly.entity_id
_entity_poly.type
_entity_poly.pdbx_seq_one_letter_code
_entity_poly.pdbx_strand_id
1 'polypeptide(L)'
;MPKKAKRGRPPGKKAEKKTKSNAGFWRGVAAVALIIFGVVLLFGAFISAPIPHELWNGFWWAFGSATIVAPFIFIYLGMLKFINEEQRIPFANMAGTIGLLVFLSSFMYTAFMPDGHGGHVGETVGNVLVNSLGQFLAGLIFFLLTIFSILFTFAINPRSILELFKREPREDNGEEDLASLKTKMQPDFQLHEGVPTEHSPSQGRMTSLRGAAQKVAPEAAAVAALTTARDPDWQFPSLELLSSFF
;
A
#
# COMPACT_ATOMS: atom_id res chain seq x y z
N MET A 1 -14.54 -35.32 -69.62
CA MET A 1 -14.21 -34.16 -68.77
C MET A 1 -15.19 -34.10 -67.59
N PRO A 2 -14.82 -34.47 -66.36
CA PRO A 2 -15.73 -34.34 -65.22
C PRO A 2 -15.58 -32.97 -64.55
N LYS A 3 -16.70 -32.24 -64.42
CA LYS A 3 -16.80 -30.93 -63.77
C LYS A 3 -16.54 -31.05 -62.26
N LYS A 4 -15.61 -30.26 -61.72
CA LYS A 4 -15.35 -30.16 -60.27
C LYS A 4 -16.53 -29.48 -59.56
N ALA A 5 -17.14 -30.17 -58.60
CA ALA A 5 -18.12 -29.58 -57.69
C ALA A 5 -17.44 -28.62 -56.70
N LYS A 6 -17.94 -27.38 -56.61
CA LYS A 6 -17.48 -26.37 -55.64
C LYS A 6 -17.88 -26.80 -54.22
N ARG A 7 -16.88 -26.92 -53.34
CA ARG A 7 -17.02 -27.21 -51.91
C ARG A 7 -17.72 -26.04 -51.21
N GLY A 8 -19.02 -26.20 -50.92
CA GLY A 8 -19.81 -25.26 -50.13
C GLY A 8 -19.29 -25.15 -48.69
N ARG A 9 -19.21 -23.93 -48.17
CA ARG A 9 -18.73 -23.59 -46.82
C ARG A 9 -19.75 -24.09 -45.77
N PRO A 10 -19.31 -24.70 -44.64
CA PRO A 10 -20.24 -25.35 -43.71
C PRO A 10 -21.13 -24.36 -42.95
N PRO A 11 -22.38 -24.73 -42.61
CA PRO A 11 -23.39 -23.83 -42.03
C PRO A 11 -23.15 -23.43 -40.55
N GLY A 12 -22.24 -24.11 -39.85
CA GLY A 12 -22.08 -23.99 -38.39
C GLY A 12 -21.52 -22.67 -37.87
N LYS A 13 -20.76 -21.92 -38.70
CA LYS A 13 -20.03 -20.72 -38.22
C LYS A 13 -20.93 -19.56 -37.78
N LYS A 14 -22.20 -19.52 -38.19
CA LYS A 14 -23.15 -18.47 -37.79
C LYS A 14 -23.89 -18.80 -36.48
N ALA A 15 -24.18 -20.08 -36.24
CA ALA A 15 -24.81 -20.53 -35.00
C ALA A 15 -23.83 -20.39 -33.81
N GLU A 16 -22.57 -20.82 -33.99
CA GLU A 16 -21.50 -20.70 -32.98
C GLU A 16 -21.16 -19.24 -32.63
N LYS A 17 -21.23 -18.32 -33.61
CA LYS A 17 -21.02 -16.89 -33.35
C LYS A 17 -22.15 -16.27 -32.53
N LYS A 18 -23.41 -16.64 -32.79
CA LYS A 18 -24.56 -16.14 -32.02
C LYS A 18 -24.57 -16.67 -30.58
N THR A 19 -24.28 -17.96 -30.36
CA THR A 19 -24.14 -18.52 -29.00
C THR A 19 -22.96 -17.91 -28.24
N LYS A 20 -21.83 -17.63 -28.90
CA LYS A 20 -20.69 -16.95 -28.26
C LYS A 20 -21.02 -15.50 -27.86
N SER A 21 -21.87 -14.79 -28.64
CA SER A 21 -22.30 -13.42 -28.30
C SER A 21 -23.23 -13.35 -27.09
N ASN A 22 -24.20 -14.28 -26.99
CA ASN A 22 -25.11 -14.33 -25.83
C ASN A 22 -24.36 -14.73 -24.55
N ALA A 23 -23.42 -15.67 -24.65
CA ALA A 23 -22.63 -16.09 -23.50
C ALA A 23 -21.73 -14.96 -22.96
N GLY A 24 -21.20 -14.09 -23.83
CA GLY A 24 -20.47 -12.89 -23.41
C GLY A 24 -21.36 -11.91 -22.67
N PHE A 25 -22.55 -11.61 -23.19
CA PHE A 25 -23.50 -10.71 -22.52
C PHE A 25 -23.83 -11.15 -21.08
N TRP A 26 -24.19 -12.42 -20.88
CA TRP A 26 -24.52 -12.94 -19.54
C TRP A 26 -23.32 -12.95 -18.58
N ARG A 27 -22.10 -13.14 -19.09
CA ARG A 27 -20.88 -13.03 -18.27
C ARG A 27 -20.63 -11.59 -17.80
N GLY A 28 -20.84 -10.61 -18.68
CA GLY A 28 -20.78 -9.19 -18.34
C GLY A 28 -21.84 -8.78 -17.31
N VAL A 29 -23.09 -9.19 -17.51
CA VAL A 29 -24.18 -8.96 -16.54
C VAL A 29 -23.84 -9.57 -15.18
N ALA A 30 -23.33 -10.81 -15.16
CA ALA A 30 -22.91 -11.45 -13.92
C ALA A 30 -21.71 -10.76 -13.24
N ALA A 31 -20.85 -10.07 -13.98
CA ALA A 31 -19.76 -9.27 -13.40
C ALA A 31 -20.31 -8.01 -12.73
N VAL A 32 -21.18 -7.26 -13.41
CA VAL A 32 -21.82 -6.06 -12.88
C VAL A 32 -22.69 -6.40 -11.66
N ALA A 33 -23.45 -7.48 -11.73
CA ALA A 33 -24.25 -7.96 -10.61
C ALA A 33 -23.40 -8.27 -9.37
N LEU A 34 -22.19 -8.83 -9.55
CA LEU A 34 -21.27 -9.11 -8.45
C LEU A 34 -20.72 -7.83 -7.82
N ILE A 35 -20.44 -6.79 -8.61
CA ILE A 35 -20.03 -5.48 -8.10
C ILE A 35 -21.16 -4.85 -7.29
N ILE A 36 -22.39 -4.82 -7.85
CA ILE A 36 -23.57 -4.28 -7.16
C ILE A 36 -23.79 -5.04 -5.85
N PHE A 37 -23.66 -6.36 -5.86
CA PHE A 37 -23.78 -7.18 -4.66
C PHE A 37 -22.76 -6.79 -3.59
N GLY A 38 -21.49 -6.60 -3.95
CA GLY A 38 -20.47 -6.13 -3.01
C GLY A 38 -20.75 -4.73 -2.46
N VAL A 39 -21.27 -3.82 -3.28
CA VAL A 39 -21.67 -2.46 -2.84
C VAL A 39 -22.87 -2.52 -1.88
N VAL A 40 -23.90 -3.31 -2.20
CA VAL A 40 -25.07 -3.51 -1.33
C VAL A 40 -24.65 -4.11 0.02
N LEU A 41 -23.76 -5.11 0.02
CA LEU A 41 -23.22 -5.68 1.24
C LEU A 41 -22.44 -4.65 2.06
N LEU A 42 -21.59 -3.82 1.41
CA LEU A 42 -20.83 -2.76 2.08
C LEU A 42 -21.75 -1.78 2.81
N PHE A 43 -22.81 -1.33 2.14
CA PHE A 43 -23.79 -0.42 2.75
C PHE A 43 -24.55 -1.06 3.92
N GLY A 44 -24.68 -2.39 3.94
CA GLY A 44 -25.31 -3.12 5.05
C GLY A 44 -24.57 -2.98 6.38
N ALA A 45 -23.30 -2.59 6.36
CA ALA A 45 -22.51 -2.36 7.58
C ALA A 45 -22.93 -1.11 8.37
N PHE A 46 -23.52 -0.10 7.71
CA PHE A 46 -23.83 1.20 8.34
C PHE A 46 -25.21 1.78 7.97
N ILE A 47 -25.92 1.19 7.00
CA ILE A 47 -27.28 1.59 6.60
C ILE A 47 -28.30 0.53 7.04
N SER A 48 -29.29 0.93 7.84
CA SER A 48 -30.40 0.08 8.29
C SER A 48 -31.51 -0.13 7.24
N ALA A 49 -31.16 -0.22 5.95
CA ALA A 49 -32.12 -0.51 4.89
C ALA A 49 -32.42 -2.02 4.85
N PRO A 50 -33.65 -2.47 4.54
CA PRO A 50 -34.04 -3.88 4.67
C PRO A 50 -33.15 -4.86 3.89
N ILE A 51 -32.80 -4.53 2.64
CA ILE A 51 -31.99 -5.43 1.81
C ILE A 51 -30.51 -5.45 2.26
N PRO A 52 -29.80 -4.30 2.37
CA PRO A 52 -28.42 -4.28 2.85
C PRO A 52 -28.25 -4.85 4.27
N HIS A 53 -29.13 -4.49 5.21
CA HIS A 53 -29.01 -4.89 6.62
C HIS A 53 -29.17 -6.39 6.80
N GLU A 54 -30.20 -7.00 6.21
CA GLU A 54 -30.41 -8.46 6.30
C GLU A 54 -29.29 -9.23 5.60
N LEU A 55 -28.80 -8.73 4.45
CA LEU A 55 -27.66 -9.33 3.77
C LEU A 55 -26.39 -9.28 4.62
N TRP A 56 -26.12 -8.14 5.26
CA TRP A 56 -25.00 -7.99 6.19
C TRP A 56 -25.12 -8.93 7.38
N ASN A 57 -26.29 -9.01 8.02
CA ASN A 57 -26.51 -9.90 9.16
C ASN A 57 -26.35 -11.37 8.78
N GLY A 58 -26.84 -11.77 7.59
CA GLY A 58 -26.63 -13.12 7.06
C GLY A 58 -25.15 -13.43 6.85
N PHE A 59 -24.39 -12.51 6.27
CA PHE A 59 -22.94 -12.66 6.12
C PHE A 59 -22.22 -12.66 7.46
N TRP A 60 -22.59 -11.76 8.38
CA TRP A 60 -22.01 -11.66 9.72
C TRP A 60 -22.24 -12.93 10.52
N TRP A 61 -23.44 -13.51 10.44
CA TRP A 61 -23.74 -14.82 11.02
C TRP A 61 -22.90 -15.93 10.38
N ALA A 62 -22.74 -15.93 9.06
CA ALA A 62 -22.00 -16.98 8.35
C ALA A 62 -20.48 -16.91 8.56
N PHE A 63 -19.89 -15.74 8.33
CA PHE A 63 -18.43 -15.52 8.24
C PHE A 63 -17.85 -14.63 9.35
N GLY A 64 -18.69 -14.07 10.23
CA GLY A 64 -18.25 -13.21 11.33
C GLY A 64 -17.55 -11.96 10.81
N SER A 65 -16.42 -11.61 11.42
CA SER A 65 -15.61 -10.44 11.08
C SER A 65 -15.02 -10.50 9.66
N ALA A 66 -14.91 -11.67 9.03
CA ALA A 66 -14.51 -11.76 7.62
C ALA A 66 -15.50 -11.08 6.67
N THR A 67 -16.75 -10.86 7.11
CA THR A 67 -17.77 -10.07 6.42
C THR A 67 -17.31 -8.65 6.09
N ILE A 68 -16.44 -8.07 6.92
CA ILE A 68 -15.89 -6.72 6.70
C ILE A 68 -15.08 -6.67 5.40
N VAL A 69 -14.37 -7.75 5.07
CA VAL A 69 -13.50 -7.84 3.89
C VAL A 69 -14.28 -8.31 2.65
N ALA A 70 -15.33 -9.11 2.83
CA ALA A 70 -16.16 -9.67 1.77
C ALA A 70 -16.63 -8.67 0.69
N PRO A 71 -17.18 -7.47 1.00
CA PRO A 71 -17.66 -6.55 -0.03
C PRO A 71 -16.54 -6.10 -0.98
N PHE A 72 -15.35 -5.82 -0.44
CA PHE A 72 -14.18 -5.43 -1.24
C PHE A 72 -13.73 -6.56 -2.16
N ILE A 73 -13.76 -7.81 -1.67
CA ILE A 73 -13.40 -8.98 -2.47
C ILE A 73 -14.42 -9.19 -3.60
N PHE A 74 -15.72 -9.06 -3.36
CA PHE A 74 -16.73 -9.20 -4.41
C PHE A 74 -16.62 -8.11 -5.48
N ILE A 75 -16.37 -6.87 -5.08
CA ILE A 75 -16.12 -5.77 -6.02
C ILE A 75 -14.86 -6.07 -6.85
N TYR A 76 -13.77 -6.49 -6.20
CA TYR A 76 -12.53 -6.88 -6.88
C TYR A 76 -12.76 -8.00 -7.91
N LEU A 77 -13.44 -9.08 -7.52
CA LEU A 77 -13.76 -10.18 -8.43
C LEU A 77 -14.66 -9.74 -9.59
N GLY A 78 -15.62 -8.85 -9.33
CA GLY A 78 -16.48 -8.28 -10.35
C GLY A 78 -15.70 -7.45 -11.37
N MET A 79 -14.78 -6.60 -10.91
CA MET A 79 -13.87 -5.84 -11.78
C MET A 79 -12.95 -6.78 -12.57
N LEU A 80 -12.33 -7.76 -11.92
CA LEU A 80 -11.45 -8.73 -12.55
C LEU A 80 -12.18 -9.53 -13.63
N LYS A 81 -13.44 -9.90 -13.38
CA LYS A 81 -14.31 -10.55 -14.36
C LYS A 81 -14.68 -9.64 -15.53
N PHE A 82 -14.83 -8.33 -15.31
CA PHE A 82 -15.17 -7.39 -16.37
C PHE A 82 -13.98 -7.06 -17.29
N ILE A 83 -12.78 -6.95 -16.71
CA ILE A 83 -11.54 -6.58 -17.41
C ILE A 83 -11.00 -7.74 -18.28
N ASN A 84 -11.20 -8.99 -17.87
CA ASN A 84 -10.72 -10.14 -18.63
C ASN A 84 -11.48 -10.33 -19.95
N GLU A 85 -10.77 -10.55 -21.06
CA GLU A 85 -11.35 -10.70 -22.42
C GLU A 85 -12.39 -11.82 -22.52
N GLU A 86 -12.19 -12.94 -21.81
CA GLU A 86 -13.16 -14.04 -21.78
C GLU A 86 -14.28 -13.84 -20.74
N GLN A 87 -14.18 -12.79 -19.92
CA GLN A 87 -15.00 -12.51 -18.76
C GLN A 87 -15.14 -13.70 -17.81
N ARG A 88 -14.02 -14.41 -17.64
CA ARG A 88 -13.90 -15.56 -16.73
C ARG A 88 -12.99 -15.16 -15.57
N ILE A 89 -13.37 -15.59 -14.39
CA ILE A 89 -12.53 -15.50 -13.20
C ILE A 89 -11.54 -16.68 -13.29
N PRO A 90 -10.23 -16.44 -13.17
CA PRO A 90 -9.27 -17.53 -13.08
C PRO A 90 -9.62 -18.41 -11.90
N PHE A 91 -9.58 -19.73 -12.10
CA PHE A 91 -10.00 -20.69 -11.07
C PHE A 91 -9.24 -20.50 -9.74
N ALA A 92 -7.96 -20.12 -9.82
CA ALA A 92 -7.13 -19.80 -8.66
C ALA A 92 -7.68 -18.66 -7.81
N ASN A 93 -8.13 -17.55 -8.41
CA ASN A 93 -8.69 -16.41 -7.68
C ASN A 93 -10.02 -16.76 -7.00
N MET A 94 -10.84 -17.59 -7.65
CA MET A 94 -12.12 -18.05 -7.08
C MET A 94 -11.89 -18.99 -5.89
N ALA A 95 -11.00 -19.98 -6.05
CA ALA A 95 -10.61 -20.87 -4.97
C ALA A 95 -9.95 -20.11 -3.81
N GLY A 96 -9.08 -19.15 -4.14
CA GLY A 96 -8.44 -18.25 -3.18
C GLY A 96 -9.46 -17.43 -2.41
N THR A 97 -10.50 -16.90 -3.06
CA THR A 97 -11.55 -16.12 -2.39
C THR A 97 -12.37 -16.97 -1.43
N ILE A 98 -12.77 -18.17 -1.84
CA ILE A 98 -13.52 -19.09 -0.97
C ILE A 98 -12.65 -19.49 0.21
N GLY A 99 -11.39 -19.87 -0.04
CA GLY A 99 -10.41 -20.15 1.00
C GLY A 99 -10.19 -18.97 1.94
N LEU A 100 -10.10 -17.75 1.39
CA LEU A 100 -9.90 -16.54 2.17
C LEU A 100 -11.05 -16.30 3.14
N LEU A 101 -12.30 -16.37 2.67
CA LEU A 101 -13.47 -16.19 3.53
C LEU A 101 -13.53 -17.27 4.61
N VAL A 102 -13.30 -18.54 4.26
CA VAL A 102 -13.36 -19.66 5.21
C VAL A 102 -12.22 -19.60 6.23
N PHE A 103 -10.98 -19.39 5.80
CA PHE A 103 -9.82 -19.40 6.69
C PHE A 103 -9.73 -18.12 7.51
N LEU A 104 -10.09 -16.96 6.97
CA LEU A 104 -10.17 -15.73 7.76
C LEU A 104 -11.26 -15.84 8.83
N SER A 105 -12.44 -16.36 8.46
CA SER A 105 -13.53 -16.67 9.38
C SER A 105 -13.07 -17.64 10.49
N SER A 106 -12.36 -18.73 10.12
CA SER A 106 -11.82 -19.71 11.08
C SER A 106 -10.70 -19.13 11.95
N PHE A 107 -9.83 -18.29 11.39
CA PHE A 107 -8.77 -17.61 12.14
C PHE A 107 -9.37 -16.66 13.18
N MET A 108 -10.40 -15.88 12.80
CA MET A 108 -11.09 -14.96 13.69
C MET A 108 -11.84 -15.67 14.83
N TYR A 109 -12.32 -16.90 14.59
CA TYR A 109 -12.86 -17.75 15.65
C TYR A 109 -11.74 -18.24 16.59
N THR A 110 -10.73 -18.93 16.04
CA THR A 110 -9.70 -19.64 16.81
C THR A 110 -8.71 -18.73 17.53
N ALA A 111 -8.39 -17.56 16.97
CA ALA A 111 -7.44 -16.61 17.57
C ALA A 111 -8.03 -15.85 18.77
N PHE A 112 -9.36 -15.68 18.82
CA PHE A 112 -10.04 -14.84 19.80
C PHE A 112 -11.03 -15.63 20.69
N MET A 113 -10.91 -16.96 20.77
CA MET A 113 -11.74 -17.76 21.68
C MET A 113 -11.59 -17.30 23.15
N PRO A 114 -12.67 -17.34 23.95
CA PRO A 114 -14.01 -17.82 23.60
C PRO A 114 -14.87 -16.81 22.83
N ASP A 115 -14.53 -15.53 22.84
CA ASP A 115 -15.32 -14.43 22.26
C ASP A 115 -15.05 -14.22 20.74
N GLY A 116 -14.62 -15.27 20.04
CA GLY A 116 -14.15 -15.19 18.67
C GLY A 116 -15.26 -14.92 17.66
N HIS A 117 -15.17 -13.80 16.94
CA HIS A 117 -16.15 -13.39 15.92
C HIS A 117 -15.88 -14.03 14.54
N GLY A 118 -15.80 -15.36 14.47
CA GLY A 118 -15.62 -16.07 13.19
C GLY A 118 -16.91 -16.44 12.46
N GLY A 119 -18.08 -16.27 13.08
CA GLY A 119 -19.34 -16.75 12.51
C GLY A 119 -19.42 -18.28 12.45
N HIS A 120 -20.53 -18.79 11.92
CA HIS A 120 -20.84 -20.22 11.94
C HIS A 120 -19.89 -21.08 11.08
N VAL A 121 -19.41 -20.54 9.94
CA VAL A 121 -18.42 -21.23 9.09
C VAL A 121 -17.09 -21.35 9.82
N GLY A 122 -16.65 -20.27 10.46
CA GLY A 122 -15.39 -20.23 11.21
C GLY A 122 -15.42 -21.11 12.45
N GLU A 123 -16.56 -21.18 13.12
CA GLU A 123 -16.80 -22.09 14.24
C GLU A 123 -16.72 -23.55 13.79
N THR A 124 -17.46 -23.93 12.76
CA THR A 124 -17.52 -25.32 12.30
C THR A 124 -16.18 -25.81 11.77
N VAL A 125 -15.50 -25.04 10.91
CA VAL A 125 -14.18 -25.39 10.36
C VAL A 125 -13.09 -25.23 11.42
N GLY A 126 -13.15 -24.19 12.24
CA GLY A 126 -12.19 -23.92 13.30
C GLY A 126 -12.14 -25.01 14.35
N ASN A 127 -13.31 -25.50 14.80
CA ASN A 127 -13.40 -26.55 15.80
C ASN A 127 -12.77 -27.88 15.35
N VAL A 128 -12.76 -28.19 14.06
CA VAL A 128 -12.08 -29.40 13.54
C VAL A 128 -10.59 -29.40 13.92
N LEU A 129 -9.91 -28.26 13.72
CA LEU A 129 -8.49 -28.13 14.05
C LEU A 129 -8.27 -27.93 15.55
N VAL A 130 -9.10 -27.14 16.23
CA VAL A 130 -8.96 -26.88 17.68
C VAL A 130 -9.09 -28.18 18.48
N ASN A 131 -10.06 -29.02 18.15
CA ASN A 131 -10.27 -30.30 18.84
C ASN A 131 -9.12 -31.28 18.64
N SER A 132 -8.35 -31.13 17.56
CA SER A 132 -7.25 -32.04 17.22
C SER A 132 -5.88 -31.54 17.68
N LEU A 133 -5.62 -30.23 17.57
CA LEU A 133 -4.29 -29.61 17.70
C LEU A 133 -4.22 -28.57 18.85
N GLY A 134 -5.35 -28.21 19.44
CA GLY A 134 -5.45 -27.13 20.43
C GLY A 134 -5.58 -25.73 19.79
N GLN A 135 -6.07 -24.78 20.58
CA GLN A 135 -6.40 -23.41 20.14
C GLN A 135 -5.22 -22.68 19.48
N PHE A 136 -4.05 -22.67 20.15
CA PHE A 136 -2.88 -21.93 19.68
C PHE A 136 -2.39 -22.41 18.31
N LEU A 137 -2.26 -23.73 18.16
CA LEU A 137 -1.72 -24.33 16.94
C LEU A 137 -2.74 -24.24 15.78
N ALA A 138 -4.03 -24.38 16.07
CA ALA A 138 -5.11 -24.15 15.11
C ALA A 138 -5.10 -22.69 14.59
N GLY A 139 -4.99 -21.72 15.51
CA GLY A 139 -4.91 -20.30 15.15
C GLY A 139 -3.71 -19.99 14.25
N LEU A 140 -2.53 -20.55 14.55
CA LEU A 140 -1.34 -20.39 13.72
C LEU A 140 -1.52 -20.97 12.31
N ILE A 141 -2.14 -22.15 12.18
CA ILE A 141 -2.40 -22.77 10.88
C ILE A 141 -3.40 -21.93 10.07
N PHE A 142 -4.51 -21.49 10.66
CA PHE A 142 -5.48 -20.66 9.96
C PHE A 142 -4.93 -19.28 9.59
N PHE A 143 -4.03 -18.71 10.40
CA PHE A 143 -3.31 -17.50 10.04
C PHE A 143 -2.48 -17.69 8.77
N LEU A 144 -1.69 -18.76 8.70
CA LEU A 144 -0.89 -19.08 7.50
C LEU A 144 -1.76 -19.36 6.27
N LEU A 145 -2.85 -20.14 6.44
CA LEU A 145 -3.80 -20.42 5.36
C LEU A 145 -4.51 -19.16 4.86
N THR A 146 -4.79 -18.21 5.75
CA THR A 146 -5.33 -16.89 5.39
C THR A 146 -4.34 -16.12 4.53
N ILE A 147 -3.06 -16.08 4.91
CA ILE A 147 -2.01 -15.44 4.10
C ILE A 147 -1.95 -16.08 2.72
N PHE A 148 -1.87 -17.41 2.62
CA PHE A 148 -1.85 -18.09 1.32
C PHE A 148 -3.10 -17.78 0.49
N SER A 149 -4.27 -17.71 1.12
CA SER A 149 -5.51 -17.40 0.42
C SER A 149 -5.58 -15.97 -0.09
N ILE A 150 -4.99 -15.01 0.61
CA ILE A 150 -4.80 -13.63 0.10
C ILE A 150 -3.96 -13.68 -1.18
N LEU A 151 -2.84 -14.41 -1.19
CA LEU A 151 -1.98 -14.53 -2.38
C LEU A 151 -2.74 -15.11 -3.58
N PHE A 152 -3.50 -16.19 -3.35
CA PHE A 152 -4.30 -16.81 -4.41
C PHE A 152 -5.45 -15.91 -4.88
N THR A 153 -6.12 -15.20 -3.96
CA THR A 153 -7.22 -14.28 -4.27
C THR A 153 -6.76 -13.17 -5.22
N PHE A 154 -5.61 -12.56 -4.93
CA PHE A 154 -5.06 -11.45 -5.69
C PHE A 154 -4.08 -11.88 -6.79
N ALA A 155 -3.83 -13.20 -6.94
CA ALA A 155 -2.81 -13.76 -7.84
C ALA A 155 -1.43 -13.08 -7.68
N ILE A 156 -1.05 -12.76 -6.43
CA ILE A 156 0.22 -12.11 -6.11
C ILE A 156 1.33 -13.17 -6.11
N ASN A 157 2.43 -12.89 -6.80
CA ASN A 157 3.61 -13.75 -6.75
C ASN A 157 4.25 -13.65 -5.35
N PRO A 158 4.49 -14.76 -4.63
CA PRO A 158 5.06 -14.70 -3.28
C PRO A 158 6.45 -14.04 -3.23
N ARG A 159 7.21 -14.11 -4.33
CA ARG A 159 8.52 -13.46 -4.44
C ARG A 159 8.45 -11.93 -4.39
N SER A 160 7.41 -11.31 -4.94
CA SER A 160 7.28 -9.84 -4.94
C SER A 160 7.02 -9.30 -3.53
N ILE A 161 6.48 -10.10 -2.62
CA ILE A 161 6.32 -9.73 -1.21
C ILE A 161 7.67 -9.75 -0.49
N LEU A 162 8.52 -10.74 -0.79
CA LEU A 162 9.89 -10.78 -0.25
C LEU A 162 10.71 -9.58 -0.73
N GLU A 163 10.45 -9.07 -1.94
CA GLU A 163 11.07 -7.84 -2.44
C GLU A 163 10.59 -6.58 -1.71
N LEU A 164 9.32 -6.53 -1.28
CA LEU A 164 8.81 -5.45 -0.41
C LEU A 164 9.43 -5.47 1.00
N PHE A 165 9.83 -6.65 1.49
CA PHE A 165 10.55 -6.81 2.76
C PHE A 165 12.06 -6.61 2.62
N LYS A 166 12.61 -6.56 1.40
CA LYS A 166 13.96 -6.05 1.18
C LYS A 166 13.88 -4.55 1.39
N ARG A 167 14.36 -4.11 2.55
CA ARG A 167 14.59 -2.69 2.83
C ARG A 167 15.33 -2.11 1.63
N GLU A 168 14.74 -1.14 0.94
CA GLU A 168 15.52 -0.27 0.04
C GLU A 168 16.72 0.21 0.87
N PRO A 169 17.95 0.15 0.34
CA PRO A 169 19.09 0.70 1.06
C PRO A 169 18.68 2.10 1.47
N ARG A 170 18.60 2.32 2.79
CA ARG A 170 18.39 3.65 3.34
C ARG A 170 19.52 4.47 2.74
N GLU A 171 19.20 5.48 1.95
CA GLU A 171 20.15 6.57 1.74
C GLU A 171 20.38 7.13 3.15
N ASP A 172 21.43 6.63 3.81
CA ASP A 172 21.94 7.18 5.04
C ASP A 172 22.43 8.58 4.69
N ASN A 173 21.52 9.54 4.83
CA ASN A 173 21.80 10.96 4.99
C ASN A 173 22.64 11.16 6.26
N GLY A 174 23.90 10.76 6.18
CA GLY A 174 24.88 10.86 7.25
C GLY A 174 26.32 10.79 6.73
N GLU A 175 26.55 10.11 5.61
CA GLU A 175 27.86 10.02 4.96
C GLU A 175 27.67 10.03 3.43
N GLU A 176 27.16 11.14 2.89
CA GLU A 176 27.42 11.45 1.48
C GLU A 176 28.93 11.65 1.34
N ASP A 177 29.60 10.56 0.95
CA ASP A 177 31.00 10.50 0.60
C ASP A 177 31.34 11.76 -0.22
N LEU A 178 32.28 12.58 0.25
CA LEU A 178 32.63 13.88 -0.37
C LEU A 178 32.93 13.74 -1.88
N ALA A 179 33.33 12.54 -2.31
CA ALA A 179 33.49 12.16 -3.72
C ALA A 179 32.18 12.20 -4.53
N SER A 180 31.06 11.79 -3.95
CA SER A 180 29.73 11.78 -4.58
C SER A 180 29.16 13.21 -4.71
N LEU A 181 29.37 14.06 -3.70
CA LEU A 181 29.00 15.49 -3.73
C LEU A 181 29.83 16.27 -4.75
N LYS A 182 31.13 15.97 -4.85
CA LYS A 182 32.02 16.55 -5.86
C LYS A 182 31.64 16.16 -7.29
N THR A 183 31.03 15.00 -7.46
CA THR A 183 30.55 14.54 -8.77
C THR A 183 29.19 15.17 -9.14
N LYS A 184 28.36 15.51 -8.14
CA LYS A 184 27.08 16.23 -8.32
C LYS A 184 27.25 17.75 -8.46
N MET A 185 28.38 18.32 -8.02
CA MET A 185 28.70 19.73 -8.26
C MET A 185 29.01 19.96 -9.75
N GLN A 186 28.16 20.72 -10.42
CA GLN A 186 28.42 21.23 -11.77
C GLN A 186 29.67 22.14 -11.76
N PRO A 187 30.41 22.26 -12.89
CA PRO A 187 31.69 22.98 -12.97
C PRO A 187 31.63 24.51 -12.75
N ASP A 188 30.49 25.07 -12.38
CA ASP A 188 30.26 26.53 -12.25
C ASP A 188 29.87 26.93 -10.81
N PHE A 189 30.30 26.17 -9.81
CA PHE A 189 30.14 26.55 -8.41
C PHE A 189 31.11 27.70 -8.08
N GLN A 190 30.65 28.94 -8.27
CA GLN A 190 31.39 30.15 -7.91
C GLN A 190 31.29 30.37 -6.40
N LEU A 191 32.33 29.95 -5.68
CA LEU A 191 32.49 30.24 -4.27
C LEU A 191 32.96 31.70 -4.13
N HIS A 192 32.04 32.61 -3.85
CA HIS A 192 32.38 34.01 -3.55
C HIS A 192 32.97 34.09 -2.13
N GLU A 193 34.23 33.68 -1.98
CA GLU A 193 34.99 33.81 -0.75
C GLU A 193 35.38 35.28 -0.51
N GLY A 194 34.41 36.10 -0.11
CA GLY A 194 34.64 37.47 0.38
C GLY A 194 35.20 37.53 1.80
N VAL A 195 35.52 36.38 2.41
CA VAL A 195 35.99 36.26 3.79
C VAL A 195 37.13 35.23 3.82
N PRO A 196 38.29 35.56 4.45
CA PRO A 196 39.42 34.64 4.52
C PRO A 196 39.05 33.31 5.18
N THR A 197 39.10 32.22 4.41
CA THR A 197 39.02 30.83 4.88
C THR A 197 40.41 30.19 4.86
N GLU A 198 40.71 29.28 5.79
CA GLU A 198 42.07 28.72 5.99
C GLU A 198 42.55 27.74 4.89
N HIS A 199 41.79 27.56 3.81
CA HIS A 199 42.07 26.56 2.79
C HIS A 199 42.64 27.15 1.49
N SER A 200 43.81 27.81 1.55
CA SER A 200 44.62 27.97 0.34
C SER A 200 46.12 28.17 0.65
N PRO A 201 47.01 27.24 0.25
CA PRO A 201 48.44 27.48 0.31
C PRO A 201 48.86 28.36 -0.87
N SER A 202 49.24 29.59 -0.55
CA SER A 202 50.07 30.54 -1.31
C SER A 202 49.47 31.33 -2.48
N GLN A 203 49.57 32.66 -2.29
CA GLN A 203 49.90 33.69 -3.29
C GLN A 203 48.77 34.25 -4.18
N GLY A 204 47.92 35.09 -3.57
CA GLY A 204 46.93 35.94 -4.26
C GLY A 204 47.00 37.40 -3.80
N ARG A 205 47.85 38.17 -4.49
CA ARG A 205 48.02 39.63 -4.51
C ARG A 205 46.77 40.44 -4.07
N MET A 206 46.84 41.07 -2.90
CA MET A 206 45.84 42.03 -2.39
C MET A 206 45.83 43.31 -3.23
N THR A 207 44.91 43.44 -4.17
CA THR A 207 44.64 44.70 -4.87
C THR A 207 43.15 44.94 -5.01
N SER A 208 42.51 45.46 -3.96
CA SER A 208 41.38 46.41 -4.01
C SER A 208 40.74 46.63 -2.63
N LEU A 209 41.46 47.28 -1.70
CA LEU A 209 40.84 47.91 -0.53
C LEU A 209 41.45 49.31 -0.32
N ARG A 210 41.28 50.19 -1.31
CA ARG A 210 41.41 51.64 -1.12
C ARG A 210 40.00 52.24 -1.23
N GLY A 211 39.26 52.28 -0.13
CA GLY A 211 37.95 52.92 -0.18
C GLY A 211 37.01 52.83 1.02
N ALA A 212 37.32 52.11 2.10
CA ALA A 212 36.39 52.00 3.23
C ALA A 212 37.07 52.02 4.61
N ALA A 213 38.11 52.84 4.78
CA ALA A 213 38.69 53.10 6.10
C ALA A 213 38.11 54.41 6.66
N GLN A 214 36.88 54.37 7.17
CA GLN A 214 36.49 55.32 8.21
C GLN A 214 37.05 54.80 9.54
N LYS A 215 37.94 55.60 10.10
CA LYS A 215 38.76 55.35 11.28
C LYS A 215 37.86 55.12 12.51
N VAL A 216 37.61 53.86 12.87
CA VAL A 216 37.06 53.50 14.19
C VAL A 216 38.24 53.01 15.04
N ALA A 217 38.46 53.72 16.15
CA ALA A 217 39.48 53.44 17.15
C ALA A 217 39.13 52.14 17.93
N PRO A 218 40.08 51.56 18.68
CA PRO A 218 40.18 50.12 18.87
C PRO A 218 39.21 49.61 19.92
N GLU A 219 38.21 48.85 19.49
CA GLU A 219 37.70 47.74 20.29
C GLU A 219 37.73 46.50 19.40
N ALA A 220 38.94 45.93 19.33
CA ALA A 220 39.23 44.67 18.68
C ALA A 220 38.59 43.53 19.51
N ALA A 221 37.27 43.40 19.43
CA ALA A 221 36.52 42.25 19.96
C ALA A 221 35.09 42.11 19.40
N ALA A 222 34.54 43.06 18.64
CA ALA A 222 33.09 43.09 18.34
C ALA A 222 32.65 42.58 16.95
N VAL A 223 33.58 42.12 16.09
CA VAL A 223 33.23 41.47 14.81
C VAL A 223 34.08 40.21 14.59
N ALA A 224 34.45 39.54 15.69
CA ALA A 224 34.83 38.15 15.67
C ALA A 224 33.52 37.34 15.75
N ALA A 225 33.40 36.31 14.93
CA ALA A 225 32.20 35.49 14.79
C ALA A 225 31.54 35.16 16.14
N LEU A 226 30.20 35.25 16.18
CA LEU A 226 29.32 34.80 17.26
C LEU A 226 29.34 33.27 17.42
N THR A 227 30.53 32.67 17.52
CA THR A 227 30.75 31.23 17.73
C THR A 227 31.23 30.94 19.15
N THR A 228 31.21 31.92 20.04
CA THR A 228 31.46 31.69 21.47
C THR A 228 30.25 31.00 22.07
N ALA A 229 30.45 29.78 22.60
CA ALA A 229 29.38 28.90 23.11
C ALA A 229 28.58 29.46 24.31
N ARG A 230 28.93 30.63 24.86
CA ARG A 230 28.19 31.36 25.89
C ARG A 230 28.33 32.85 25.62
N ASP A 231 27.21 33.49 25.29
CA ASP A 231 27.09 34.93 25.12
C ASP A 231 26.87 35.57 26.52
N PRO A 232 27.82 36.40 27.02
CA PRO A 232 27.71 37.04 28.33
C PRO A 232 26.57 38.07 28.42
N ASP A 233 26.13 38.62 27.28
CA ASP A 233 25.11 39.67 27.21
C ASP A 233 23.70 39.10 26.91
N TRP A 234 23.58 37.76 26.90
CA TRP A 234 22.30 37.08 26.70
C TRP A 234 21.35 37.30 27.89
N GLN A 235 20.30 38.08 27.66
CA GLN A 235 19.22 38.29 28.62
C GLN A 235 18.06 37.32 28.33
N PHE A 236 17.62 36.58 29.34
CA PHE A 236 16.50 35.64 29.21
C PHE A 236 15.18 36.42 29.02
N PRO A 237 14.33 36.06 28.04
CA PRO A 237 13.06 36.74 27.82
C PRO A 237 12.11 36.57 29.02
N SER A 238 11.31 37.61 29.33
CA SER A 238 10.41 37.58 30.49
C SER A 238 9.33 36.50 30.35
N LEU A 239 9.01 35.83 31.46
CA LEU A 239 8.06 34.71 31.52
C LEU A 239 6.59 35.13 31.37
N GLU A 240 6.29 36.43 31.22
CA GLU A 240 4.93 36.94 31.04
C GLU A 240 4.23 36.37 29.79
N LEU A 241 5.02 35.91 28.81
CA LEU A 241 4.48 35.25 27.61
C LEU A 241 3.88 33.87 27.90
N LEU A 242 4.31 33.19 28.97
CA LEU A 242 3.80 31.87 29.37
C LEU A 242 2.55 31.96 30.26
N SER A 243 2.36 33.07 30.97
CA SER A 243 1.18 33.29 31.83
C SER A 243 -0.08 33.70 31.06
N SER A 244 0.02 33.95 29.75
CA SER A 244 -1.14 34.28 28.91
C SER A 244 -1.96 33.04 28.48
N PHE A 245 -1.50 31.84 28.83
CA PHE A 245 -2.12 30.55 28.46
C PHE A 245 -2.68 29.73 29.65
N PHE A 246 -2.75 30.32 30.85
CA PHE A 246 -3.48 29.76 31.99
C PHE A 246 -4.51 30.75 32.54
#